data_AF-A0A812M5H5-F1
#
_entry.id   AF-A0A812M5H5-F1
#
_cell.length_a   1.000
_cell.length_b   1.000
_cell.length_c   1.000
_cell.angle_alpha   90.00
_cell.angle_beta   90.00
_cell.angle_gamma   90.00
#
_symmetry.space_group_name_H-M   'P 1'
#
loop_
_entity.id
_entity.type
_entity.pdbx_description
1 polymer ?
#
loop_
_entity_poly.entity_id
_entity_poly.type
_entity_poly.pdbx_seq_one_letter_code
_entity_poly.pdbx_strand_id
1 'polypeptide(L)'
;MVEEITFQNVRCVGQAGRGAFRLDERQLGWKRVSGQGQDSQKQPMQWAGSGLTQAEWSATAGGGHGILKLHFGADIVRFADLEPSSFQKLKEHLKECFKVQLEEQKPSSVGWSWGELELNGEKSLRLMSGLDNDRAVALEVDMAEVNQVACAGKNELSLELQNRPDE
;
A
#
# COMPACT_ATOMS: atom_id res chain seq x y z
N MET A 1 -16.62 -12.04 -19.47
CA MET A 1 -16.44 -10.68 -18.91
C MET A 1 -16.32 -10.88 -17.42
N VAL A 2 -15.22 -10.43 -16.83
CA VAL A 2 -15.03 -10.48 -15.37
C VAL A 2 -15.86 -9.35 -14.76
N GLU A 3 -16.61 -9.65 -13.71
CA GLU A 3 -17.47 -8.67 -13.05
C GLU A 3 -16.64 -7.64 -12.28
N GLU A 4 -17.09 -6.39 -12.22
CA GLU A 4 -16.45 -5.37 -11.38
C GLU A 4 -16.55 -5.78 -9.91
N ILE A 5 -15.45 -5.65 -9.18
CA ILE A 5 -15.41 -5.84 -7.73
C ILE A 5 -15.30 -4.48 -7.03
N THR A 6 -16.14 -4.26 -6.03
CA THR A 6 -16.14 -3.02 -5.23
C THR A 6 -15.93 -3.33 -3.76
N PHE A 7 -15.05 -2.56 -3.11
CA PHE A 7 -14.78 -2.58 -1.68
C PHE A 7 -15.12 -1.21 -1.09
N GLN A 8 -15.99 -1.19 -0.07
CA GLN A 8 -16.43 0.03 0.60
C GLN A 8 -15.56 0.34 1.82
N ASN A 9 -15.61 1.58 2.31
CA ASN A 9 -14.90 2.03 3.51
C ASN A 9 -13.37 1.89 3.44
N VAL A 10 -12.80 1.84 2.24
CA VAL A 10 -11.36 1.71 2.00
C VAL A 10 -10.70 3.08 2.01
N ARG A 11 -9.55 3.20 2.66
CA ARG A 11 -8.73 4.42 2.62
C ARG A 11 -7.68 4.30 1.52
N CYS A 12 -7.63 5.26 0.60
CA CYS A 12 -6.45 5.46 -0.25
C CYS A 12 -5.41 6.22 0.57
N VAL A 13 -4.24 5.63 0.81
CA VAL A 13 -3.19 6.27 1.62
C VAL A 13 -2.76 7.58 0.98
N GLY A 14 -2.61 8.63 1.80
CA GLY A 14 -2.34 9.99 1.33
C GLY A 14 -3.59 10.78 0.89
N GLN A 15 -4.77 10.16 0.87
CA GLN A 15 -6.03 10.86 0.64
C GLN A 15 -6.84 10.99 1.94
N ALA A 16 -7.60 12.09 2.03
CA ALA A 16 -8.49 12.31 3.16
C ALA A 16 -9.73 11.39 3.10
N GLY A 17 -10.13 10.89 4.27
CA GLY A 17 -11.36 10.10 4.46
C GLY A 17 -11.33 8.67 3.92
N ARG A 18 -12.51 8.05 3.87
CA ARG A 18 -12.75 6.71 3.34
C ARG A 18 -13.54 6.79 2.04
N GLY A 19 -13.41 5.75 1.21
CA GLY A 19 -13.99 5.70 -0.12
C GLY A 19 -14.36 4.30 -0.57
N ALA A 20 -14.79 4.23 -1.82
CA ALA A 20 -15.04 3.00 -2.54
C ALA A 20 -13.85 2.72 -3.46
N PHE A 21 -13.17 1.59 -3.25
CA PHE A 21 -12.14 1.05 -4.14
C PHE A 21 -12.81 0.06 -5.11
N ARG A 22 -12.54 0.18 -6.40
CA ARG A 22 -13.15 -0.62 -7.47
C ARG A 22 -12.10 -1.17 -8.42
N LEU A 23 -12.33 -2.36 -8.93
CA LEU A 23 -11.51 -2.97 -9.98
C LEU A 23 -12.43 -3.61 -11.01
N ASP A 24 -12.22 -3.29 -12.28
CA ASP A 24 -12.84 -3.97 -13.42
C ASP A 24 -11.76 -4.76 -14.19
N GLU A 25 -12.08 -5.21 -15.41
CA GLU A 25 -11.14 -5.97 -16.26
C GLU A 25 -9.96 -5.14 -16.82
N ARG A 26 -10.03 -3.81 -16.77
CA ARG A 26 -9.10 -2.89 -17.45
C ARG A 26 -8.45 -1.88 -16.53
N GLN A 27 -9.09 -1.52 -15.42
CA GLN A 27 -8.68 -0.42 -14.57
C GLN A 27 -9.08 -0.65 -13.12
N LEU A 28 -8.46 0.14 -12.26
CA LEU A 28 -8.73 0.22 -10.84
C LEU A 28 -9.02 1.67 -10.51
N GLY A 29 -9.84 1.92 -9.51
CA GLY A 29 -10.14 3.28 -9.11
C GLY A 29 -10.58 3.41 -7.66
N TRP A 30 -10.37 4.59 -7.11
CA TRP A 30 -10.84 4.94 -5.78
C TRP A 30 -11.57 6.28 -5.82
N LYS A 31 -12.73 6.31 -5.16
CA LYS A 31 -13.51 7.53 -5.00
C LYS A 31 -13.89 7.69 -3.54
N ARG A 32 -13.55 8.83 -2.96
CA ARG A 32 -14.00 9.21 -1.62
C ARG A 32 -15.53 9.17 -1.54
N VAL A 33 -16.05 8.62 -0.44
CA VAL A 33 -17.47 8.78 -0.11
C VAL A 33 -17.58 10.10 0.64
N SER A 34 -18.11 11.13 -0.04
CA SER A 34 -18.36 12.42 0.60
C SER A 34 -19.54 12.28 1.58
N GLY A 35 -19.36 12.74 2.82
CA GLY A 35 -20.49 13.23 3.61
C GLY A 35 -21.04 14.49 2.94
N GLN A 36 -22.29 14.87 3.22
CA GLN A 36 -22.91 16.10 2.68
C GLN A 36 -21.95 17.30 2.85
N GLY A 37 -21.31 17.75 1.76
CA GLY A 37 -20.25 18.77 1.78
C GLY A 37 -19.44 18.86 0.48
N GLN A 38 -18.65 19.94 0.35
CA GLN A 38 -17.85 20.32 -0.84
C GLN A 38 -16.84 19.26 -1.33
N ASP A 39 -16.53 18.24 -0.52
CA ASP A 39 -15.66 17.09 -0.88
C ASP A 39 -16.17 16.23 -2.04
N SER A 40 -17.42 16.45 -2.48
CA SER A 40 -18.01 15.78 -3.64
C SER A 40 -17.37 16.17 -4.98
N GLN A 41 -16.44 17.14 -5.00
CA GLN A 41 -15.79 17.66 -6.21
C GLN A 41 -14.42 17.05 -6.54
N LYS A 42 -13.76 16.29 -5.65
CA LYS A 42 -12.49 15.63 -6.03
C LYS A 42 -12.78 14.51 -7.03
N GLN A 43 -12.08 14.55 -8.18
CA GLN A 43 -12.24 13.54 -9.22
C GLN A 43 -11.84 12.15 -8.69
N PRO A 44 -12.52 11.07 -9.13
CA PRO A 44 -12.12 9.72 -8.80
C PRO A 44 -10.69 9.47 -9.30
N MET A 45 -9.87 8.88 -8.45
CA MET A 45 -8.54 8.43 -8.85
C MET A 45 -8.68 7.14 -9.66
N GLN A 46 -7.95 7.04 -10.77
CA GLN A 46 -8.01 5.89 -11.68
C GLN A 46 -6.62 5.50 -12.13
N TRP A 47 -6.41 4.20 -12.26
CA TRP A 47 -5.16 3.60 -12.72
C TRP A 47 -5.47 2.55 -13.78
N ALA A 48 -4.76 2.61 -14.90
CA ALA A 48 -4.88 1.60 -15.94
C ALA A 48 -4.28 0.28 -15.44
N GLY A 49 -5.05 -0.80 -15.51
CA GLY A 49 -4.61 -2.13 -15.10
C GLY A 49 -3.43 -2.65 -15.91
N SER A 50 -3.28 -2.21 -17.17
CA SER A 50 -2.10 -2.51 -18.00
C SER A 50 -0.79 -1.97 -17.44
N GLY A 51 -0.85 -0.97 -16.55
CA GLY A 51 0.32 -0.42 -15.87
C GLY A 51 0.69 -1.15 -14.58
N LEU A 52 -0.16 -2.05 -14.08
CA LEU A 52 0.08 -2.75 -12.82
C LEU A 52 1.19 -3.79 -13.00
N THR A 53 2.28 -3.67 -12.25
CA THR A 53 3.44 -4.56 -12.35
C THR A 53 3.59 -5.51 -11.18
N GLN A 54 3.15 -5.11 -9.98
CA GLN A 54 3.28 -5.89 -8.76
C GLN A 54 2.15 -5.55 -7.79
N ALA A 55 1.72 -6.53 -7.01
CA ALA A 55 0.74 -6.35 -5.95
C ALA A 55 1.18 -7.10 -4.69
N GLU A 56 1.20 -6.40 -3.56
CA GLU A 56 1.50 -6.95 -2.25
C GLU A 56 0.31 -6.76 -1.32
N TRP A 57 0.06 -7.74 -0.46
CA TRP A 57 -0.91 -7.68 0.62
C TRP A 57 -0.21 -7.89 1.95
N SER A 58 -0.51 -7.06 2.95
CA SER A 58 -0.10 -7.31 4.32
C SER A 58 -1.29 -7.17 5.26
N ALA A 59 -1.37 -8.07 6.24
CA ALA A 59 -2.26 -7.85 7.37
C ALA A 59 -1.68 -6.74 8.26
N THR A 60 -2.54 -5.98 8.92
CA THR A 60 -2.10 -5.11 10.04
C THR A 60 -1.72 -5.97 11.24
N ALA A 61 -0.87 -5.48 12.15
CA ALA A 61 -0.34 -6.24 13.29
C ALA A 61 -1.41 -6.84 14.23
N GLY A 62 -2.67 -6.38 14.15
CA GLY A 62 -3.82 -6.94 14.88
C GLY A 62 -4.74 -7.85 14.05
N GLY A 63 -4.41 -8.14 12.79
CA GLY A 63 -5.16 -9.01 11.88
C GLY A 63 -6.54 -8.50 11.43
N GLY A 64 -7.02 -7.37 11.98
CA GLY A 64 -8.37 -6.87 11.74
C GLY A 64 -8.58 -6.23 10.36
N HIS A 65 -7.52 -5.76 9.72
CA HIS A 65 -7.56 -5.12 8.40
C HIS A 65 -6.32 -5.47 7.59
N GLY A 66 -6.45 -5.39 6.28
CA GLY A 66 -5.36 -5.53 5.32
C GLY A 66 -4.98 -4.22 4.64
N ILE A 67 -3.74 -4.20 4.15
CA ILE A 67 -3.17 -3.17 3.31
C ILE A 67 -2.83 -3.82 1.97
N LEU A 68 -3.41 -3.29 0.89
CA LEU A 68 -3.07 -3.64 -0.48
C LEU A 68 -2.12 -2.57 -1.03
N LYS A 69 -0.93 -2.98 -1.45
CA LYS A 69 0.08 -2.14 -2.10
C LYS A 69 0.18 -2.53 -3.57
N LEU A 70 -0.03 -1.58 -4.47
CA LEU A 70 0.00 -1.77 -5.91
C LEU A 70 1.10 -0.92 -6.53
N HIS A 71 1.85 -1.51 -7.46
CA HIS A 71 2.95 -0.85 -8.16
C HIS A 71 2.57 -0.60 -9.62
N PHE A 72 2.71 0.65 -10.05
CA PHE A 72 2.51 1.10 -11.43
C PHE A 72 3.82 1.69 -11.96
N GLY A 73 4.78 0.83 -12.26
CA GLY A 73 6.15 1.25 -12.57
C GLY A 73 6.85 1.82 -11.34
N ALA A 74 7.15 3.13 -11.35
CA ALA A 74 7.74 3.85 -10.22
C ALA A 74 6.69 4.29 -9.18
N ASP A 75 5.43 4.39 -9.59
CA ASP A 75 4.35 4.82 -8.70
C ASP A 75 3.88 3.68 -7.80
N ILE A 76 3.58 4.02 -6.55
CA ILE A 76 3.07 3.09 -5.55
C ILE A 76 1.78 3.67 -4.99
N VAL A 77 0.72 2.86 -4.96
CA VAL A 77 -0.55 3.23 -4.37
C VAL A 77 -0.93 2.20 -3.33
N ARG A 78 -1.43 2.67 -2.19
CA ARG A 78 -1.86 1.81 -1.09
C ARG A 78 -3.32 2.02 -0.74
N PHE A 79 -3.99 0.91 -0.49
CA PHE A 79 -5.34 0.86 0.04
C PHE A 79 -5.34 0.18 1.40
N ALA A 80 -5.76 0.90 2.43
CA ALA A 80 -5.86 0.43 3.80
C ALA A 80 -7.33 0.25 4.21
N ASP A 81 -7.54 -0.36 5.39
CA ASP A 81 -8.85 -0.68 5.96
C ASP A 81 -9.63 -1.74 5.14
N LEU A 82 -8.94 -2.53 4.30
CA LEU A 82 -9.58 -3.66 3.59
C LEU A 82 -9.90 -4.77 4.59
N GLU A 83 -11.07 -5.38 4.48
CA GLU A 83 -11.39 -6.56 5.31
C GLU A 83 -10.49 -7.74 4.92
N PRO A 84 -10.05 -8.60 5.87
CA PRO A 84 -9.27 -9.79 5.56
C PRO A 84 -9.95 -10.74 4.55
N SER A 85 -11.28 -10.79 4.57
CA SER A 85 -12.12 -11.52 3.61
C SER A 85 -11.91 -11.08 2.15
N SER A 86 -11.42 -9.86 1.94
CA SER A 86 -11.16 -9.30 0.61
C SER A 86 -9.95 -9.92 -0.09
N PHE A 87 -9.03 -10.53 0.66
CA PHE A 87 -7.77 -11.06 0.13
C PHE A 87 -7.97 -12.04 -1.03
N GLN A 88 -8.82 -13.05 -0.85
CA GLN A 88 -9.01 -14.09 -1.86
C GLN A 88 -9.64 -13.52 -3.14
N LYS A 89 -10.63 -12.63 -2.98
CA LYS A 89 -11.29 -11.96 -4.11
C LYS A 89 -10.32 -11.05 -4.89
N LEU A 90 -9.48 -10.30 -4.19
CA LEU A 90 -8.42 -9.50 -4.81
C LEU A 90 -7.40 -10.38 -5.54
N LYS A 91 -6.93 -11.46 -4.90
CA LYS A 91 -5.95 -12.40 -5.47
C LYS A 91 -6.44 -13.01 -6.79
N GLU A 92 -7.68 -13.44 -6.83
CA GLU A 92 -8.31 -14.00 -8.04
C GLU A 92 -8.44 -12.95 -9.14
N HIS A 93 -8.99 -11.78 -8.81
CA HIS A 93 -9.24 -10.72 -9.79
C HIS A 93 -7.95 -10.17 -10.40
N LEU A 94 -6.92 -9.91 -9.58
CA LEU A 94 -5.62 -9.42 -10.06
C LEU A 94 -4.94 -10.44 -10.99
N LYS A 95 -5.04 -11.74 -10.66
CA LYS A 95 -4.48 -12.81 -11.48
C LYS A 95 -5.25 -12.97 -12.80
N GLU A 96 -6.57 -12.90 -12.77
CA GLU A 96 -7.40 -13.11 -13.96
C GLU A 96 -7.33 -11.92 -14.92
N CYS A 97 -7.53 -10.69 -14.40
CA CYS A 97 -7.64 -9.48 -15.22
C CYS A 97 -6.27 -8.89 -15.61
N PHE A 98 -5.32 -8.84 -14.68
CA PHE A 98 -4.05 -8.13 -14.88
C PHE A 98 -2.83 -9.06 -15.00
N LYS A 99 -3.02 -10.37 -14.80
CA LYS A 99 -1.94 -11.38 -14.77
C LYS A 99 -0.88 -11.11 -13.69
N VAL A 100 -1.27 -10.42 -12.62
CA VAL A 100 -0.40 -10.09 -11.49
C VAL A 100 -0.74 -11.00 -10.31
N GLN A 101 0.28 -11.57 -9.67
CA GLN A 101 0.12 -12.34 -8.45
C GLN A 101 0.04 -11.39 -7.24
N LEU A 102 -0.87 -11.67 -6.31
CA LEU A 102 -0.94 -10.98 -5.03
C LEU A 102 -0.03 -11.69 -4.03
N GLU A 103 1.11 -11.06 -3.71
CA GLU A 103 2.09 -11.58 -2.77
C GLU A 103 1.72 -11.21 -1.34
N GLU A 104 1.65 -12.19 -0.45
CA GLU A 104 1.37 -11.95 0.97
C GLU A 104 2.68 -11.66 1.72
N GLN A 105 2.73 -10.49 2.34
CA GLN A 105 3.85 -10.01 3.13
C GLN A 105 3.50 -10.15 4.62
N LYS A 106 4.36 -10.83 5.36
CA LYS A 106 4.20 -11.02 6.80
C LYS A 106 4.69 -9.76 7.54
N PRO A 107 3.80 -9.05 8.27
CA PRO A 107 4.23 -7.96 9.16
C PRO A 107 4.93 -8.52 10.40
N SER A 108 5.90 -7.79 10.95
CA SER A 108 6.47 -8.12 12.25
C SER A 108 5.50 -7.76 13.37
N SER A 109 5.28 -8.69 14.31
CA SER A 109 4.42 -8.49 15.49
C SER A 109 5.20 -8.37 16.79
N VAL A 110 6.53 -8.51 16.76
CA VAL A 110 7.38 -8.57 17.97
C VAL A 110 7.78 -7.20 18.51
N GLY A 111 7.54 -6.13 17.75
CA GLY A 111 7.80 -4.74 18.18
C GLY A 111 9.27 -4.38 18.34
N TRP A 112 10.20 -5.20 17.85
CA TRP A 112 11.63 -4.91 17.92
C TRP A 112 12.00 -3.78 16.97
N SER A 113 12.77 -2.82 17.49
CA SER A 113 13.33 -1.69 16.73
C SER A 113 14.72 -1.98 16.13
N TRP A 114 15.16 -3.24 16.17
CA TRP A 114 16.44 -3.70 15.65
C TRP A 114 16.23 -4.80 14.62
N GLY A 115 17.19 -4.95 13.73
CA GLY A 115 17.10 -5.86 12.60
C GLY A 115 18.07 -5.46 11.49
N GLU A 116 17.79 -5.91 10.28
CA GLU A 116 18.56 -5.56 9.09
C GLU A 116 17.78 -4.55 8.25
N LEU A 117 18.47 -3.48 7.84
CA LEU A 117 17.93 -2.47 6.96
C LEU A 117 18.23 -2.88 5.51
N GLU A 118 17.19 -3.13 4.73
CA GLU A 118 17.28 -3.59 3.36
C GLU A 118 16.71 -2.57 2.39
N LEU A 119 17.43 -2.34 1.30
CA LEU A 119 16.92 -1.57 0.18
C LEU A 119 16.21 -2.51 -0.79
N ASN A 120 14.89 -2.40 -0.90
CA ASN A 120 14.07 -3.22 -1.80
C ASN A 120 14.02 -2.60 -3.19
N GLY A 121 15.12 -2.76 -3.94
CA GLY A 121 15.34 -2.05 -5.20
C GLY A 121 15.37 -0.52 -5.00
N GLU A 122 14.89 0.25 -5.96
CA GLU A 122 14.81 1.72 -5.82
C GLU A 122 13.50 2.20 -5.15
N LYS A 123 12.64 1.26 -4.71
CA LYS A 123 11.25 1.54 -4.35
C LYS A 123 11.08 1.88 -2.88
N SER A 124 11.69 1.09 -1.98
CA SER A 124 11.48 1.24 -0.55
C SER A 124 12.67 0.79 0.29
N LEU A 125 12.75 1.33 1.50
CA LEU A 125 13.68 0.96 2.55
C LEU A 125 12.90 0.19 3.61
N ARG A 126 13.32 -1.03 3.91
CA ARG A 126 12.64 -1.94 4.83
C ARG A 126 13.52 -2.23 6.05
N LEU A 127 12.95 -2.14 7.24
CA LEU A 127 13.52 -2.73 8.45
C LEU A 127 12.95 -4.14 8.60
N MET A 128 13.81 -5.13 8.43
CA MET A 128 13.47 -6.54 8.60
C MET A 128 13.79 -6.98 10.02
N SER A 129 12.79 -7.46 10.75
CA SER A 129 12.90 -7.83 12.16
C SER A 129 12.50 -9.29 12.37
N GLY A 130 13.18 -9.98 13.28
CA GLY A 130 12.99 -11.40 13.56
C GLY A 130 14.31 -12.16 13.57
N LEU A 131 14.23 -13.46 13.82
CA LEU A 131 15.38 -14.37 13.82
C LEU A 131 15.24 -15.38 12.67
N ASP A 132 16.38 -15.71 12.06
CA ASP A 132 16.52 -16.78 11.07
C ASP A 132 15.43 -16.74 9.97
N ASN A 133 14.64 -17.81 9.85
CA ASN A 133 13.60 -17.99 8.83
C ASN A 133 12.28 -17.26 9.14
N ASP A 134 12.18 -16.56 10.27
CA ASP A 134 10.95 -15.85 10.69
C ASP A 134 11.06 -14.32 10.56
N ARG A 135 11.98 -13.85 9.72
CA ARG A 135 12.14 -12.42 9.44
C ARG A 135 10.89 -11.87 8.76
N ALA A 136 10.41 -10.75 9.28
CA ALA A 136 9.20 -10.08 8.85
C ALA A 136 9.42 -8.57 8.75
N VAL A 137 8.61 -7.89 7.94
CA VAL A 137 8.74 -6.43 7.73
C VAL A 137 8.24 -5.70 8.98
N ALA A 138 9.13 -5.02 9.70
CA ALA A 138 8.76 -4.18 10.84
C ALA A 138 8.39 -2.75 10.42
N LEU A 139 9.13 -2.19 9.48
CA LEU A 139 8.88 -0.87 8.91
C LEU A 139 9.21 -0.89 7.43
N GLU A 140 8.41 -0.20 6.63
CA GLU A 140 8.74 0.09 5.24
C GLU A 140 8.50 1.59 4.98
N VAL A 141 9.49 2.24 4.40
CA VAL A 141 9.40 3.63 3.92
C VAL A 141 9.55 3.61 2.41
N ASP A 142 8.59 4.15 1.68
CA ASP A 142 8.74 4.32 0.24
C ASP A 142 9.66 5.49 -0.07
N MET A 143 10.57 5.28 -1.02
CA MET A 143 11.49 6.32 -1.45
C MET A 143 10.79 7.48 -2.13
N ALA A 144 9.60 7.25 -2.71
CA ALA A 144 8.74 8.30 -3.26
C ALA A 144 8.18 9.26 -2.19
N GLU A 145 8.16 8.87 -0.91
CA GLU A 145 7.72 9.73 0.21
C GLU A 145 8.89 10.41 0.92
N VAL A 146 10.13 10.07 0.57
CA VAL A 146 11.33 10.67 1.15
C VAL A 146 11.65 11.97 0.40
N ASN A 147 11.75 13.07 1.14
CA ASN A 147 12.15 14.39 0.65
C ASN A 147 13.69 14.55 0.62
N GLN A 148 14.34 14.15 1.72
CA GLN A 148 15.79 14.29 1.86
C GLN A 148 16.37 13.12 2.64
N VAL A 149 17.58 12.71 2.23
CA VAL A 149 18.41 11.72 2.94
C VAL A 149 19.73 12.38 3.32
N ALA A 150 20.14 12.23 4.58
CA ALA A 150 21.40 12.78 5.06
C ALA A 150 22.08 11.83 6.06
N CYS A 151 23.41 11.80 6.05
CA CYS A 151 24.18 11.18 7.13
C CYS A 151 24.21 12.14 8.32
N ALA A 152 23.45 11.85 9.37
CA ALA A 152 23.46 12.62 10.61
C ALA A 152 24.72 12.34 11.46
N GLY A 153 25.33 11.18 11.25
CA GLY A 153 26.56 10.76 11.91
C GLY A 153 27.20 9.58 11.18
N LYS A 154 28.28 9.03 11.74
CA LYS A 154 29.05 7.93 11.11
C LYS A 154 28.19 6.70 10.80
N ASN A 155 27.22 6.39 11.66
CA ASN A 155 26.33 5.23 11.55
C ASN A 155 24.85 5.63 11.68
N GLU A 156 24.52 6.89 11.36
CA GLU A 156 23.18 7.43 11.55
C GLU A 156 22.69 8.04 10.24
N LEU A 157 21.56 7.52 9.77
CA LEU A 157 20.88 7.98 8.57
C LEU A 157 19.62 8.75 8.98
N SER A 158 19.52 9.99 8.52
CA SER A 158 18.32 10.80 8.65
C SER A 158 17.51 10.73 7.36
N LEU A 159 16.23 10.40 7.50
CA LEU A 159 15.24 10.37 6.42
C LEU A 159 14.18 11.42 6.73
N GLU A 160 14.13 12.46 5.91
CA GLU A 160 13.07 13.47 5.99
C GLU A 160 11.95 13.08 5.02
N LEU A 161 10.73 12.95 5.53
CA LEU A 161 9.56 12.61 4.72
C LEU A 161 8.88 13.87 4.20
N GLN A 162 8.23 13.76 3.04
CA GLN A 162 7.45 14.85 2.46
C GLN A 162 6.35 15.29 3.42
N ASN A 163 6.30 16.60 3.70
CA ASN A 163 5.25 17.18 4.51
C ASN A 163 4.01 17.38 3.61
N ARG A 164 2.96 16.57 3.79
CA ARG A 164 1.69 16.80 3.12
C ARG A 164 0.92 17.82 3.96
N PRO A 165 0.58 19.01 3.42
CA PRO A 165 -0.19 19.99 4.19
C PRO A 165 -1.49 19.35 4.64
N ASP A 166 -1.82 19.54 5.93
CA ASP A 166 -3.12 19.20 6.49
C ASP A 166 -4.20 19.97 5.69
N GLU A 167 -5.01 19.25 4.90
CA GLU A 167 -6.26 19.79 4.33
C GLU A 167 -7.40 19.70 5.35
#